data_AF-A0A966Y560-F1
#
_entry.id   AF-A0A966Y560-F1
#
_cell.length_a   1.000
_cell.length_b   1.000
_cell.length_c   1.000
_cell.angle_alpha   90.00
_cell.angle_beta   90.00
_cell.angle_gamma   90.00
#
_symmetry.space_group_name_H-M   'P 1'
#
loop_
_entity.id
_entity.type
_entity.pdbx_description
1 polymer ?
#
loop_
_entity_poly.entity_id
_entity_poly.type
_entity_poly.pdbx_seq_one_letter_code
_entity_poly.pdbx_strand_id
1 'polypeptide(L)'
;HHPGRSPLVPADPDLARRTRLQDRFYDLYVNVPMQKVVTDRLRPPGKNDPYGVDQAKALLQTALGMIDQDMAAKTWAMGDDFTMADCAAAPAMFYANIVAPFGDTHRNAAAYCPAP
;
A
#
# COMPACT_ATOMS: atom_id res chain seq x y z
N HIS A 1 11.63 -27.61 0.61
CA HIS A 1 10.44 -26.76 0.32
C HIS A 1 9.45 -26.94 1.46
N HIS A 2 9.13 -25.87 2.20
CA HIS A 2 8.18 -25.90 3.32
C HIS A 2 7.05 -24.89 3.07
N PRO A 3 6.06 -25.23 2.22
CA PRO A 3 4.89 -24.38 2.06
C PRO A 3 4.18 -24.28 3.41
N GLY A 4 3.96 -23.05 3.89
CA GLY A 4 3.19 -22.79 5.10
C GLY A 4 1.73 -23.22 4.93
N ARG A 5 0.97 -23.19 6.03
CA ARG A 5 -0.43 -23.68 6.07
C ARG A 5 -1.38 -22.96 5.11
N SER A 6 -1.10 -21.69 4.78
CA SER A 6 -1.78 -20.94 3.71
C SER A 6 -0.75 -20.46 2.68
N PRO A 7 -0.94 -20.74 1.39
CA PRO A 7 -0.04 -20.25 0.35
C PRO A 7 -0.29 -18.75 0.09
N LEU A 8 0.72 -17.91 0.32
CA LEU A 8 0.64 -16.47 0.03
C LEU A 8 0.54 -16.14 -1.47
N VAL A 9 0.93 -17.10 -2.32
CA VAL A 9 0.74 -17.04 -3.76
C VAL A 9 -0.18 -18.19 -4.15
N PRO A 10 -1.38 -17.91 -4.70
CA PRO A 10 -2.30 -18.96 -5.15
C PRO A 10 -1.64 -19.93 -6.15
N ALA A 11 -2.10 -21.18 -6.16
CA ALA A 11 -1.63 -22.18 -7.13
C ALA A 11 -2.20 -21.96 -8.53
N ASP A 12 -3.42 -21.41 -8.62
CA ASP A 12 -4.03 -21.02 -9.87
C ASP A 12 -3.17 -19.93 -10.55
N PRO A 13 -2.69 -20.14 -11.80
CA PRO A 13 -1.76 -19.21 -12.44
C PRO A 13 -2.32 -17.80 -12.64
N ASP A 14 -3.63 -17.67 -12.91
CA ASP A 14 -4.25 -16.37 -13.15
C ASP A 14 -4.42 -15.61 -11.83
N LEU A 15 -4.84 -16.28 -10.76
CA LEU A 15 -4.83 -15.72 -9.41
C LEU A 15 -3.42 -15.30 -9.00
N ALA A 16 -2.43 -16.17 -9.22
CA ALA A 16 -1.03 -15.89 -8.87
C ALA A 16 -0.48 -14.67 -9.63
N ARG A 17 -0.88 -14.47 -10.89
CA ARG A 17 -0.53 -13.29 -11.67
C ARG A 17 -1.18 -12.03 -11.08
N ARG A 18 -2.47 -12.09 -10.74
CA ARG A 18 -3.18 -10.95 -10.14
C ARG A 18 -2.63 -10.59 -8.76
N THR A 19 -2.31 -11.56 -7.91
CA THR A 19 -1.65 -11.32 -6.62
C THR A 19 -0.34 -10.55 -6.79
N ARG A 20 0.50 -10.94 -7.76
CA ARG A 20 1.77 -10.24 -8.03
C ARG A 20 1.56 -8.83 -8.57
N LEU A 21 0.52 -8.61 -9.38
CA LEU A 21 0.17 -7.27 -9.86
C LEU A 21 -0.24 -6.37 -8.70
N GLN A 22 -1.07 -6.89 -7.79
CA GLN A 22 -1.54 -6.13 -6.63
C GLN A 22 -0.39 -5.85 -5.65
N ASP A 23 0.49 -6.83 -5.40
CA ASP A 23 1.74 -6.66 -4.67
C ASP A 23 2.61 -5.52 -5.26
N ARG A 24 2.83 -5.53 -6.58
CA ARG A 24 3.56 -4.44 -7.27
C ARG A 24 2.85 -3.10 -7.15
N PHE A 25 1.52 -3.08 -7.15
CA PHE A 25 0.76 -1.86 -6.98
C PHE A 25 1.06 -1.20 -5.62
N TYR A 26 0.96 -1.96 -4.52
CA TYR A 26 1.26 -1.42 -3.19
C TYR A 26 2.72 -0.98 -3.07
N ASP A 27 3.65 -1.77 -3.60
CA ASP A 27 5.07 -1.40 -3.56
C ASP A 27 5.35 -0.09 -4.30
N LEU A 28 4.89 0.03 -5.55
CA LEU A 28 5.28 1.15 -6.41
C LEU A 28 4.45 2.41 -6.18
N TYR A 29 3.19 2.27 -5.77
CA TYR A 29 2.26 3.40 -5.69
C TYR A 29 1.86 3.79 -4.26
N VAL A 30 2.21 2.98 -3.26
CA VAL A 30 2.03 3.32 -1.83
C VAL A 30 3.37 3.41 -1.12
N ASN A 31 4.15 2.32 -1.12
CA ASN A 31 5.39 2.26 -0.36
C ASN A 31 6.46 3.23 -0.88
N VAL A 32 6.73 3.25 -2.19
CA VAL A 32 7.70 4.19 -2.80
C VAL A 32 7.37 5.67 -2.53
N PRO A 33 6.15 6.19 -2.80
CA PRO A 33 5.84 7.58 -2.50
C PRO A 33 5.83 7.90 -1.00
N MET A 34 5.33 7.00 -0.15
CA MET A 34 5.44 7.14 1.31
C MET A 34 6.91 7.25 1.74
N GLN A 35 7.77 6.37 1.23
CA GLN A 35 9.19 6.35 1.54
C GLN A 35 9.89 7.62 1.07
N LYS A 36 9.51 8.20 -0.08
CA LYS A 36 10.01 9.51 -0.53
C LYS A 36 9.72 10.59 0.51
N VAL A 37 8.51 10.61 1.07
CA VAL A 37 8.10 11.56 2.11
C VAL A 37 8.89 11.37 3.42
N VAL A 38 9.14 10.14 3.84
CA VAL A 38 9.93 9.84 5.05
C VAL A 38 11.41 10.18 4.85
N THR A 39 12.00 9.66 3.77
CA THR A 39 13.45 9.79 3.52
C THR A 39 13.86 11.22 3.22
N ASP A 40 12.98 12.05 2.66
CA ASP A 40 13.28 13.48 2.51
C ASP A 40 13.47 14.18 3.86
N ARG A 41 12.67 13.83 4.89
CA ARG A 41 12.83 14.39 6.24
C ARG A 41 14.14 14.00 6.93
N LEU A 42 14.77 12.91 6.50
CA LEU A 42 16.06 12.45 7.03
C LEU A 42 17.26 13.12 6.35
N ARG A 43 17.04 13.93 5.30
CA ARG A 43 18.13 14.60 4.58
C ARG A 43 18.76 15.71 5.42
N PRO A 44 20.05 16.02 5.20
CA PRO A 44 20.69 17.16 5.83
C PRO A 44 19.94 18.48 5.57
N PRO A 45 20.04 19.47 6.48
CA PRO A 45 19.42 20.78 6.28
C PRO A 45 19.78 21.39 4.91
N GLY A 46 18.77 21.88 4.20
CA GLY A 46 18.92 22.49 2.88
C GLY A 46 19.11 21.50 1.72
N LYS A 47 19.00 20.19 1.96
CA LYS A 47 19.03 19.15 0.91
C LYS A 47 17.67 18.49 0.64
N ASN A 48 16.61 19.02 1.25
CA ASN A 48 15.23 18.60 1.00
C ASN A 48 14.80 18.88 -0.44
N ASP A 49 13.87 18.06 -0.93
CA ASP A 49 13.24 18.17 -2.24
C ASP A 49 11.72 18.32 -2.05
N PRO A 50 11.25 19.55 -1.75
CA PRO A 50 9.82 19.80 -1.48
C PRO A 50 8.96 19.48 -2.70
N TYR A 51 9.44 19.77 -3.91
CA TYR A 51 8.72 19.47 -5.14
C TYR A 51 8.49 17.97 -5.32
N GLY A 52 9.54 17.15 -5.15
CA GLY A 52 9.41 15.70 -5.22
C GLY A 52 8.56 15.11 -4.11
N VAL A 53 8.52 15.75 -2.92
CA VAL A 53 7.61 15.36 -1.83
C VAL A 53 6.15 15.64 -2.21
N ASP A 54 5.85 16.78 -2.82
CA ASP A 54 4.49 17.11 -3.24
C ASP A 54 4.00 16.18 -4.36
N GLN A 55 4.87 15.83 -5.31
CA GLN A 55 4.56 14.81 -6.33
C GLN A 55 4.27 13.44 -5.69
N ALA A 56 5.08 13.03 -4.71
CA ALA A 56 4.87 11.77 -4.01
C ALA A 56 3.54 11.75 -3.24
N LYS A 57 3.18 12.85 -2.58
CA LYS A 57 1.88 12.98 -1.90
C LYS A 57 0.72 12.91 -2.87
N ALA A 58 0.80 13.59 -4.01
CA ALA A 58 -0.26 13.57 -5.02
C ALA A 58 -0.47 12.15 -5.58
N LEU A 59 0.62 11.42 -5.85
CA LEU A 59 0.55 10.02 -6.27
C LEU A 59 -0.05 9.13 -5.18
N LEU A 60 0.38 9.31 -3.93
CA LEU A 60 -0.15 8.55 -2.79
C LEU A 60 -1.67 8.78 -2.62
N GLN A 61 -2.14 10.02 -2.74
CA GLN A 61 -3.58 10.32 -2.69
C GLN A 61 -4.36 9.62 -3.81
N THR A 62 -3.79 9.55 -5.01
CA THR A 62 -4.41 8.83 -6.13
C THR A 62 -4.49 7.33 -5.84
N ALA A 63 -3.39 6.75 -5.34
CA ALA A 63 -3.33 5.34 -4.99
C ALA A 63 -4.33 4.99 -3.87
N LEU A 64 -4.43 5.83 -2.84
CA LEU A 64 -5.40 5.68 -1.76
C LEU A 64 -6.84 5.73 -2.26
N GLY A 65 -7.15 6.62 -3.22
CA GLY A 65 -8.46 6.66 -3.89
C GLY A 65 -8.80 5.35 -4.62
N MET A 66 -7.82 4.77 -5.32
CA MET A 66 -7.99 3.47 -5.98
C MET A 66 -8.21 2.34 -4.96
N ILE A 67 -7.43 2.33 -3.88
CA ILE A 67 -7.56 1.32 -2.80
C ILE A 67 -8.93 1.44 -2.12
N ASP A 68 -9.39 2.66 -1.85
CA ASP A 68 -10.66 2.89 -1.17
C ASP A 68 -11.84 2.36 -1.99
N GLN A 69 -11.81 2.56 -3.31
CA GLN A 69 -12.81 2.01 -4.22
C GLN A 69 -12.71 0.48 -4.31
N ASP A 70 -11.49 -0.06 -4.42
CA ASP A 70 -11.25 -1.49 -4.59
C ASP A 70 -11.61 -2.30 -3.32
N MET A 71 -11.38 -1.72 -2.14
CA MET A 71 -11.69 -2.32 -0.84
C MET A 71 -13.16 -2.18 -0.44
N ALA A 72 -13.99 -1.49 -1.21
CA ALA A 72 -15.41 -1.31 -0.90
C ALA A 72 -16.20 -2.64 -0.82
N ALA A 73 -15.71 -3.69 -1.49
CA ALA A 73 -16.35 -5.01 -1.53
C ALA A 73 -15.38 -6.16 -1.17
N LYS A 74 -14.23 -5.85 -0.56
CA LYS A 74 -13.19 -6.86 -0.25
C LYS A 74 -12.81 -6.83 1.23
N THR A 75 -12.37 -7.99 1.72
CA THR A 75 -11.77 -8.11 3.05
C THR A 75 -10.24 -7.97 2.97
N TRP A 76 -9.65 -8.58 1.95
CA TRP A 76 -8.22 -8.58 1.65
C TRP A 76 -7.98 -8.05 0.23
N ALA A 77 -6.74 -7.69 -0.09
CA ALA A 77 -6.38 -7.10 -1.38
C ALA A 77 -6.81 -7.96 -2.60
N MET A 78 -6.87 -9.28 -2.42
CA MET A 78 -7.28 -10.26 -3.43
C MET A 78 -8.71 -10.80 -3.28
N GLY A 79 -9.54 -10.20 -2.41
CA GLY A 79 -10.92 -10.62 -2.15
C GLY A 79 -11.08 -11.16 -0.72
N ASP A 80 -11.31 -12.46 -0.59
CA ASP A 80 -11.58 -13.11 0.70
C ASP A 80 -10.35 -13.81 1.31
N ASP A 81 -9.28 -13.98 0.53
CA ASP A 81 -8.06 -14.67 0.94
C ASP A 81 -6.91 -13.69 1.20
N PHE A 82 -6.21 -13.91 2.32
CA PHE A 82 -4.95 -13.22 2.62
C PHE A 82 -3.81 -13.75 1.73
N THR A 83 -3.09 -12.86 1.08
CA THR A 83 -2.04 -13.20 0.11
C THR A 83 -0.78 -12.33 0.28
N MET A 84 0.22 -12.56 -0.57
CA MET A 84 1.43 -11.72 -0.65
C MET A 84 1.09 -10.25 -0.94
N ALA A 85 -0.03 -9.95 -1.61
CA ALA A 85 -0.46 -8.58 -1.82
C ALA A 85 -0.75 -7.85 -0.51
N ASP A 86 -1.33 -8.55 0.47
CA ASP A 86 -1.60 -8.01 1.81
C ASP A 86 -0.32 -7.79 2.61
N CYS A 87 0.68 -8.67 2.41
CA CYS A 87 2.02 -8.48 2.99
C CYS A 87 2.71 -7.21 2.46
N ALA A 88 2.50 -6.84 1.19
CA ALA A 88 2.99 -5.59 0.63
C ALA A 88 2.15 -4.39 1.10
N ALA A 89 0.83 -4.56 1.18
CA ALA A 89 -0.09 -3.50 1.57
C ALA A 89 0.08 -3.06 3.02
N ALA A 90 0.10 -4.01 3.97
CA ALA A 90 0.03 -3.73 5.40
C ALA A 90 1.07 -2.70 5.90
N PRO A 91 2.39 -2.90 5.70
CA PRO A 91 3.39 -1.92 6.16
C PRO A 91 3.29 -0.61 5.37
N ALA A 92 3.01 -0.66 4.06
CA ALA A 92 2.93 0.53 3.23
C ALA A 92 1.76 1.43 3.66
N MET A 93 0.59 0.85 3.91
CA MET A 93 -0.62 1.53 4.37
C MET A 93 -0.46 2.11 5.77
N PHE A 94 0.14 1.34 6.69
CA PHE A 94 0.42 1.79 8.05
C PHE A 94 1.27 3.07 8.07
N TYR A 95 2.42 3.06 7.38
CA TYR A 95 3.27 4.25 7.34
C TYR A 95 2.70 5.38 6.48
N ALA A 96 1.94 5.06 5.43
CA ALA A 96 1.21 6.07 4.66
C ALA A 96 0.25 6.85 5.57
N ASN A 97 -0.48 6.16 6.46
CA ASN A 97 -1.40 6.80 7.39
C ASN A 97 -0.68 7.68 8.43
N ILE A 98 0.55 7.31 8.83
CA ILE A 98 1.37 8.15 9.71
C ILE A 98 1.81 9.45 9.01
N VAL A 99 2.25 9.37 7.75
CA VAL A 99 2.82 10.55 7.06
C VAL A 99 1.78 11.43 6.36
N ALA A 100 0.63 10.84 6.03
CA ALA A 100 -0.49 11.48 5.36
C ALA A 100 -1.80 10.78 5.79
N PRO A 101 -2.35 11.11 6.97
CA PRO A 101 -3.57 10.49 7.45
C PRO A 101 -4.72 10.58 6.44
N PHE A 102 -5.42 9.47 6.23
CA PHE A 102 -6.48 9.38 5.21
C PHE A 102 -7.81 8.83 5.76
N GLY A 103 -7.95 8.69 7.08
CA GLY A 103 -9.13 8.12 7.74
C GLY A 103 -10.45 8.82 7.40
N ASP A 104 -10.43 10.14 7.25
CA ASP A 104 -11.64 10.94 6.99
C ASP A 104 -12.06 10.94 5.51
N THR A 105 -11.12 10.68 4.60
CA THR A 105 -11.32 10.81 3.15
C THR A 105 -11.41 9.46 2.43
N HIS A 106 -10.87 8.39 3.02
CA HIS A 106 -10.78 7.06 2.41
C HIS A 106 -11.20 6.00 3.43
N ARG A 107 -12.51 5.86 3.66
CA ARG A 107 -13.08 5.02 4.73
C ARG A 107 -12.73 3.53 4.57
N ASN A 108 -12.85 2.98 3.37
CA ASN A 108 -12.59 1.56 3.13
C ASN A 108 -11.09 1.27 3.19
N ALA A 109 -10.26 2.16 2.64
CA ALA A 109 -8.81 2.05 2.76
C ALA A 109 -8.35 2.13 4.23
N ALA A 110 -8.99 2.99 5.02
CA ALA A 110 -8.72 3.12 6.45
C ALA A 110 -9.19 1.89 7.25
N ALA A 111 -10.35 1.31 6.92
CA ALA A 111 -10.83 0.08 7.53
C ALA A 111 -9.93 -1.13 7.23
N TYR A 112 -9.32 -1.17 6.04
CA TYR A 112 -8.35 -2.18 5.64
C TYR A 112 -6.96 -1.97 6.27
N CYS A 113 -6.59 -0.73 6.56
CA CYS A 113 -5.30 -0.40 7.15
C CYS A 113 -5.13 -1.07 8.52
N PRO A 114 -3.97 -1.68 8.82
CA PRO A 114 -3.66 -2.15 10.17
C PRO A 114 -3.78 -1.00 11.19
N ALA A 115 -4.28 -1.31 12.38
CA ALA A 115 -4.37 -0.34 13.46
C ALA A 115 -2.98 0.25 13.81
N PRO A 116 -2.90 1.55 14.15
CA PRO A 116 -1.67 2.18 14.62
C PRO A 116 -1.13 1.56 15.92
#